data_AF-V5HRV2-F1
#
_entry.id   AF-V5HRV2-F1
#
_cell.length_a   1.000
_cell.length_b   1.000
_cell.length_c   1.000
_cell.angle_alpha   90.00
_cell.angle_beta   90.00
_cell.angle_gamma   90.00
#
_symmetry.space_group_name_H-M   'P 1'
#
loop_
_entity.id
_entity.type
_entity.pdbx_description
1 polymer ?
#
loop_
_entity_poly.entity_id
_entity_poly.type
_entity_poly.pdbx_seq_one_letter_code
_entity_poly.pdbx_strand_id
1 'polypeptide(L)'
;CGLQLYSFGETVSIVLWTESWKPHSYYDKIAANRRRGLHTLCLLDIKMKEKTVENIIKGRDIYEPPRFMTASEAADQLLQILETKKEEGIPEGELAYSENSMCIGLARVGTETQQVVCASLRDMSSCDLGGPLHSLVVPGKLHPME
;
A
#
# COMPACT_ATOMS: atom_id res chain seq x y z
N CYS A 1 3.76 -13.50 8.26
CA CYS A 1 4.10 -13.48 6.82
C CYS A 1 5.39 -14.22 6.49
N GLY A 2 6.08 -14.87 7.44
CA GLY A 2 7.29 -15.67 7.13
C GLY A 2 8.59 -14.87 6.98
N LEU A 3 8.49 -13.56 6.72
CA LEU A 3 9.63 -12.67 6.58
C LEU A 3 10.38 -12.42 7.90
N GLN A 4 11.70 -12.26 7.80
CA GLN A 4 12.56 -11.93 8.91
C GLN A 4 12.39 -10.46 9.32
N LEU A 5 12.08 -10.22 10.59
CA LEU A 5 11.87 -8.88 11.13
C LEU A 5 13.10 -7.97 10.99
N TYR A 6 14.30 -8.53 11.06
CA TYR A 6 15.57 -7.79 10.91
C TYR A 6 15.82 -7.31 9.48
N SER A 7 15.10 -7.84 8.50
CA SER A 7 15.21 -7.47 7.09
C SER A 7 14.24 -6.35 6.69
N PHE A 8 13.49 -5.76 7.64
CA PHE A 8 12.63 -4.61 7.37
C PHE A 8 13.38 -3.28 7.44
N GLY A 9 13.14 -2.43 6.44
CA GLY A 9 13.66 -1.07 6.37
C GLY A 9 12.70 -0.02 6.91
N GLU A 10 12.77 1.19 6.34
CA GLU A 10 11.88 2.29 6.71
C GLU A 10 10.42 1.92 6.43
N THR A 11 9.55 2.04 7.44
CA THR A 11 8.10 1.85 7.27
C THR A 11 7.49 3.06 6.55
N VAL A 12 6.54 2.81 5.65
CA VAL A 12 5.87 3.87 4.88
C VAL A 12 4.37 3.88 5.16
N SER A 13 3.74 5.03 4.92
CA SER A 13 2.27 5.16 4.95
C SER A 13 1.76 5.46 3.56
N ILE A 14 0.88 4.61 3.04
CA ILE A 14 0.15 4.82 1.78
C ILE A 14 -1.16 5.52 2.13
N VAL A 15 -1.32 6.72 1.58
CA VAL A 15 -2.46 7.61 1.86
C VAL A 15 -3.53 7.50 0.79
N LEU A 16 -4.80 7.68 1.15
CA LEU A 16 -5.89 7.68 0.16
C LEU A 16 -5.76 8.89 -0.76
N TRP A 17 -5.68 8.61 -2.07
CA TRP A 17 -5.73 9.64 -3.10
C TRP A 17 -7.10 10.30 -3.20
N THR A 18 -7.09 11.57 -3.58
CA THR A 18 -8.27 12.31 -4.03
C THR A 18 -8.07 12.72 -5.49
N GLU A 19 -9.10 13.29 -6.11
CA GLU A 19 -9.02 13.77 -7.51
C GLU A 19 -7.92 14.82 -7.69
N SER A 20 -7.71 15.69 -6.71
CA SER A 20 -6.76 16.81 -6.76
C SER A 20 -5.43 16.53 -6.06
N TRP A 21 -5.29 15.42 -5.33
CA TRP A 21 -4.10 15.12 -4.54
C TRP A 21 -3.73 13.64 -4.59
N LYS A 22 -2.65 13.35 -5.32
CA LYS A 22 -2.11 11.99 -5.55
C LYS A 22 -0.62 11.91 -5.15
N PRO A 23 -0.29 11.97 -3.85
CA PRO A 23 1.08 11.88 -3.40
C PRO A 23 1.65 10.48 -3.67
N HIS A 24 2.92 10.45 -4.05
CA HIS A 24 3.66 9.22 -4.33
C HIS A 24 5.02 9.19 -3.61
N SER A 25 5.23 10.04 -2.59
CA SER A 25 6.52 10.15 -1.87
C SER A 25 6.95 8.86 -1.18
N TYR A 26 6.02 7.97 -0.88
CA TYR A 26 6.31 6.63 -0.34
C TYR A 26 6.99 5.71 -1.38
N TYR A 27 6.90 6.00 -2.68
CA TYR A 27 7.60 5.27 -3.73
C TYR A 27 9.12 5.31 -3.51
N ASP A 28 9.69 6.49 -3.29
CA ASP A 28 11.13 6.66 -3.16
C ASP A 28 11.70 5.93 -1.94
N LYS A 29 10.90 5.85 -0.86
CA LYS A 29 11.22 5.09 0.35
C LYS A 29 11.20 3.58 0.10
N ILE A 30 10.16 3.08 -0.60
CA ILE A 30 10.10 1.67 -1.04
C ILE A 30 11.31 1.34 -1.93
N ALA A 31 11.63 2.22 -2.89
CA ALA A 31 12.79 2.08 -3.76
C ALA A 31 14.10 2.01 -2.97
N ALA A 32 14.28 2.91 -1.99
CA ALA A 32 15.45 2.94 -1.13
C ALA A 32 15.62 1.66 -0.30
N ASN A 33 14.55 1.16 0.29
CA ASN A 33 14.57 -0.12 1.01
C ASN A 33 14.94 -1.28 0.07
N ARG A 34 14.29 -1.37 -1.09
CA ARG A 34 14.52 -2.48 -2.02
C ARG A 34 15.93 -2.49 -2.61
N ARG A 35 16.51 -1.32 -2.92
CA ARG A 35 17.93 -1.19 -3.31
C ARG A 35 18.88 -1.71 -2.24
N ARG A 36 18.51 -1.64 -0.97
CA ARG A 36 19.26 -2.18 0.17
C ARG A 36 18.92 -3.64 0.50
N GLY A 37 18.03 -4.26 -0.28
CA GLY A 37 17.53 -5.61 -0.04
C GLY A 37 16.52 -5.72 1.11
N LEU A 38 16.03 -4.61 1.65
CA LEU A 38 15.13 -4.59 2.80
C LEU A 38 13.65 -4.67 2.38
N HIS A 39 12.84 -5.36 3.17
CA HIS A 39 11.38 -5.34 3.05
C HIS A 39 10.81 -4.01 3.55
N THR A 40 9.69 -3.60 2.97
CA THR A 40 8.97 -2.39 3.38
C THR A 40 7.62 -2.78 3.94
N LEU A 41 7.35 -2.42 5.19
CA LEU A 41 6.00 -2.43 5.74
C LEU A 41 5.28 -1.15 5.28
N CYS A 42 4.15 -1.32 4.61
CA CYS A 42 3.27 -0.26 4.17
C CYS A 42 2.03 -0.25 5.07
N LEU A 43 1.93 0.77 5.92
CA LEU A 43 0.74 1.08 6.68
C LEU A 43 -0.26 1.78 5.76
N LEU A 44 -1.54 1.41 5.87
CA LEU A 44 -2.59 1.88 4.97
C LEU A 44 -3.47 2.91 5.67
N ASP A 45 -3.90 3.91 4.91
CA ASP A 45 -4.64 5.06 5.43
C ASP A 45 -5.97 4.68 6.10
N ILE A 46 -6.36 5.50 7.07
CA ILE A 46 -7.64 5.40 7.76
C ILE A 46 -8.22 6.80 7.87
N LYS A 47 -9.34 7.03 7.19
CA LYS A 47 -10.10 8.27 7.30
C LYS A 47 -11.29 8.05 8.22
N MET A 48 -11.27 8.74 9.37
CA MET A 48 -12.33 8.65 10.38
C MET A 48 -13.28 9.83 10.26
N LYS A 49 -14.56 9.56 9.98
CA LYS A 49 -15.71 10.45 10.20
C LYS A 49 -15.41 11.94 9.96
N GLU A 50 -14.99 12.27 8.75
CA GLU A 50 -14.79 13.67 8.35
C GLU A 50 -16.11 14.26 7.85
N LYS A 51 -16.31 15.56 8.06
CA LYS A 51 -17.36 16.31 7.36
C LYS A 51 -16.83 16.69 5.99
N THR A 52 -17.62 16.46 4.94
CA THR A 52 -17.25 16.97 3.62
C THR A 52 -17.15 18.49 3.64
N VAL A 53 -16.29 19.07 2.79
CA VAL A 53 -16.15 20.53 2.65
C VAL A 53 -17.52 21.17 2.39
N GLU A 54 -18.36 20.52 1.59
CA GLU A 54 -19.73 20.96 1.33
C GLU A 54 -20.61 20.97 2.58
N ASN A 55 -20.56 19.93 3.41
CA ASN A 55 -21.32 19.87 4.67
C ASN A 55 -20.81 20.88 5.70
N ILE A 56 -19.51 21.17 5.72
CA ILE A 56 -18.93 22.25 6.53
C ILE A 56 -19.46 23.61 6.07
N ILE A 57 -19.38 23.91 4.77
CA ILE A 57 -19.85 25.18 4.20
C ILE A 57 -21.36 25.37 4.44
N LYS A 58 -22.14 24.29 4.34
CA LYS A 58 -23.60 24.31 4.54
C LYS A 58 -24.02 24.20 6.03
N GLY A 59 -23.08 24.11 6.97
CA GLY A 59 -23.37 23.98 8.40
C GLY A 59 -24.13 22.72 8.79
N ARG A 60 -23.99 21.63 8.03
CA ARG A 60 -24.67 20.35 8.27
C ARG A 60 -23.77 19.39 9.02
N ASP A 61 -24.27 18.80 10.10
CA ASP A 61 -23.57 17.77 10.89
C ASP A 61 -23.72 16.37 10.27
N ILE A 62 -23.35 16.26 8.98
CA ILE A 62 -23.35 14.99 8.25
C ILE A 62 -21.91 14.52 8.13
N TYR A 63 -21.64 13.37 8.76
CA TYR A 63 -20.33 12.72 8.80
C TYR A 63 -20.30 11.54 7.84
N GLU A 64 -19.22 11.42 7.08
CA GLU A 64 -19.03 10.25 6.23
C GLU A 64 -18.69 9.01 7.06
N PRO A 65 -19.04 7.80 6.58
CA PRO A 65 -18.59 6.57 7.21
C PRO A 65 -17.05 6.51 7.20
N PRO A 66 -16.43 5.86 8.20
CA PRO A 66 -14.99 5.70 8.23
C PRO A 66 -14.54 4.87 7.01
N ARG A 67 -13.49 5.33 6.33
CA ARG A 67 -12.90 4.66 5.19
C ARG A 67 -11.54 4.09 5.58
N PHE A 68 -11.37 2.80 5.37
CA PHE A 68 -10.12 2.09 5.63
C PHE A 68 -9.56 1.64 4.29
N MET A 69 -8.32 2.03 3.98
CA MET A 69 -7.67 1.60 2.76
C MET A 69 -7.41 0.08 2.81
N THR A 70 -7.82 -0.59 1.75
CA THR A 70 -7.55 -2.02 1.56
C THR A 70 -6.19 -2.25 0.90
N ALA A 71 -5.59 -3.42 1.11
CA ALA A 71 -4.40 -3.84 0.38
C ALA A 71 -4.57 -3.82 -1.15
N SER A 72 -5.79 -4.08 -1.63
CA SER A 72 -6.17 -4.00 -3.05
C SER A 72 -6.05 -2.57 -3.59
N GLU A 73 -6.66 -1.60 -2.91
CA GLU A 73 -6.55 -0.17 -3.27
C GLU A 73 -5.09 0.31 -3.19
N ALA A 74 -4.34 -0.14 -2.17
CA ALA A 74 -2.93 0.21 -2.03
C ALA A 74 -2.08 -0.36 -3.19
N ALA A 75 -2.30 -1.60 -3.58
CA ALA A 75 -1.63 -2.22 -4.71
C ALA A 75 -1.97 -1.50 -6.03
N ASP A 76 -3.23 -1.10 -6.22
CA ASP A 76 -3.66 -0.32 -7.38
C ASP A 76 -2.98 1.05 -7.45
N GLN A 77 -2.86 1.77 -6.33
CA GLN A 77 -2.09 3.03 -6.29
C GLN A 77 -0.62 2.82 -6.64
N LEU A 78 0.02 1.75 -6.15
CA LEU A 78 1.40 1.44 -6.50
C LEU A 78 1.55 1.15 -8.01
N LEU A 79 0.59 0.46 -8.63
CA LEU A 79 0.58 0.25 -10.08
C LEU A 79 0.40 1.57 -10.85
N GLN A 80 -0.47 2.47 -10.40
CA GLN A 80 -0.63 3.78 -11.03
C GLN A 80 0.65 4.62 -10.93
N ILE A 81 1.34 4.61 -9.78
CA ILE A 81 2.64 5.27 -9.63
C ILE A 81 3.67 4.67 -10.58
N LEU A 82 3.69 3.33 -10.73
CA LEU A 82 4.59 2.65 -11.65
C LEU A 82 4.41 3.15 -13.08
N GLU A 83 3.18 3.29 -13.55
CA GLU A 83 2.90 3.83 -14.89
C GLU A 83 3.34 5.30 -15.02
N THR A 84 3.06 6.14 -14.02
CA THR A 84 3.58 7.53 -14.01
C THR A 84 5.10 7.59 -14.11
N LYS A 85 5.81 6.69 -13.40
CA LYS A 85 7.28 6.61 -13.44
C LYS A 85 7.82 6.15 -14.80
N LYS A 86 7.11 5.25 -15.49
CA LYS A 86 7.44 4.87 -16.88
C LYS A 86 7.22 6.03 -17.85
N GLU A 87 6.14 6.78 -17.69
CA GLU A 87 5.84 7.98 -18.51
C GLU A 87 6.88 9.10 -18.30
N GLU A 88 7.44 9.22 -17.09
CA GLU A 88 8.57 10.11 -16.79
C GLU A 88 9.89 9.65 -17.44
N GLY A 89 9.90 8.48 -18.10
CA GLY A 89 11.06 7.95 -18.81
C GLY A 89 12.06 7.18 -17.94
N ILE A 90 11.66 6.77 -16.72
CA ILE A 90 12.53 5.94 -15.86
C ILE A 90 12.64 4.53 -16.48
N PRO A 91 13.86 4.04 -16.77
CA PRO A 91 14.05 2.71 -17.33
C PRO A 91 13.54 1.61 -16.39
N GLU A 92 13.09 0.49 -16.96
CA GLU A 92 12.51 -0.63 -16.18
C GLU A 92 13.47 -1.17 -15.11
N GLY A 93 14.79 -1.18 -15.39
CA GLY A 93 15.82 -1.61 -14.43
C GLY A 93 16.05 -0.65 -13.25
N GLU A 94 15.54 0.58 -13.33
CA GLU A 94 15.63 1.59 -12.26
C GLU A 94 14.33 1.73 -11.46
N LEU A 95 13.23 1.10 -11.92
CA LEU A 95 11.97 1.10 -11.20
C LEU A 95 12.08 0.33 -9.89
N ALA A 96 11.39 0.84 -8.86
CA ALA A 96 11.40 0.25 -7.54
C ALA A 96 10.75 -1.14 -7.52
N TYR A 97 9.81 -1.40 -8.41
CA TYR A 97 9.08 -2.65 -8.54
C TYR A 97 8.45 -2.68 -9.92
N SER A 98 7.81 -3.80 -10.25
CA SER A 98 7.02 -4.01 -11.46
C SER A 98 5.65 -4.56 -11.10
N GLU A 99 4.73 -4.59 -12.04
CA GLU A 99 3.42 -5.23 -11.88
C GLU A 99 3.49 -6.70 -11.41
N ASN A 100 4.54 -7.42 -11.78
CA ASN A 100 4.78 -8.81 -11.40
C ASN A 100 5.58 -8.94 -10.09
N SER A 101 5.98 -7.82 -9.48
CA SER A 101 6.66 -7.86 -8.19
C SER A 101 5.73 -8.40 -7.11
N MET A 102 6.26 -9.35 -6.35
CA MET A 102 5.57 -9.94 -5.21
C MET A 102 5.27 -8.89 -4.15
N CYS A 103 4.09 -8.99 -3.54
CA CYS A 103 3.71 -8.28 -2.33
C CYS A 103 2.91 -9.21 -1.40
N ILE A 104 2.82 -8.84 -0.13
CA ILE A 104 2.09 -9.60 0.88
C ILE A 104 0.99 -8.73 1.46
N GLY A 105 -0.25 -9.08 1.17
CA GLY A 105 -1.44 -8.49 1.77
C GLY A 105 -1.72 -9.14 3.12
N LEU A 106 -1.91 -8.31 4.13
CA LEU A 106 -2.19 -8.72 5.49
C LEU A 106 -3.52 -8.10 5.91
N ALA A 107 -4.44 -8.89 6.46
CA ALA A 107 -5.67 -8.36 7.02
C ALA A 107 -5.94 -8.95 8.41
N ARG A 108 -6.39 -8.10 9.33
CA ARG A 108 -6.85 -8.46 10.69
C ARG A 108 -5.83 -9.33 11.44
N VAL A 109 -4.56 -8.97 11.33
CA VAL A 109 -3.44 -9.70 11.96
C VAL A 109 -3.65 -9.83 13.47
N GLY A 110 -3.51 -11.04 13.99
CA GLY A 110 -3.75 -11.35 15.41
C GLY A 110 -5.20 -11.70 15.77
N THR A 111 -6.11 -11.77 14.80
CA THR A 111 -7.51 -12.19 15.02
C THR A 111 -7.78 -13.58 14.43
N GLU A 112 -8.90 -14.21 14.82
CA GLU A 112 -9.35 -15.49 14.26
C GLU A 112 -9.62 -15.44 12.76
N THR A 113 -9.93 -14.25 12.24
CA THR A 113 -10.22 -14.04 10.80
C THR A 113 -9.03 -13.48 10.04
N GLN A 114 -7.81 -13.55 10.59
CA GLN A 114 -6.58 -13.10 9.94
C GLN A 114 -6.45 -13.68 8.52
N GLN A 115 -6.03 -12.85 7.58
CA GLN A 115 -5.65 -13.28 6.24
C GLN A 115 -4.21 -12.83 5.94
N VAL A 116 -3.47 -13.70 5.27
CA VAL A 116 -2.12 -13.43 4.77
C VAL A 116 -2.05 -13.99 3.36
N VAL A 117 -1.97 -13.12 2.36
CA VAL A 117 -1.92 -13.52 0.95
C VAL A 117 -0.66 -12.97 0.31
N CYS A 118 0.07 -13.84 -0.37
CA CYS A 118 1.22 -13.48 -1.19
C CYS A 118 0.78 -13.53 -2.66
N ALA A 119 0.94 -12.43 -3.39
CA ALA A 119 0.56 -12.34 -4.79
C ALA A 119 1.46 -11.34 -5.53
N SER A 120 1.35 -11.26 -6.86
CA SER A 120 1.92 -10.13 -7.59
C SER A 120 1.18 -8.83 -7.24
N LEU A 121 1.79 -7.66 -7.48
CA LEU A 121 1.10 -6.38 -7.34
C LEU A 121 -0.16 -6.32 -8.21
N ARG A 122 -0.09 -6.85 -9.43
CA ARG A 122 -1.22 -6.97 -10.35
C ARG A 122 -2.36 -7.81 -9.77
N ASP A 123 -2.06 -8.98 -9.19
CA ASP A 123 -3.10 -9.85 -8.65
C ASP A 123 -3.67 -9.28 -7.34
N MET A 124 -2.79 -8.69 -6.50
CA MET A 124 -3.18 -8.06 -5.24
C MET A 124 -4.16 -6.91 -5.44
N SER A 125 -4.05 -6.15 -6.54
CA SER A 125 -4.97 -5.03 -6.83
C SER A 125 -6.41 -5.48 -7.12
N SER A 126 -6.64 -6.78 -7.28
CA SER A 126 -7.96 -7.42 -7.42
C SER A 126 -8.30 -8.40 -6.28
N CYS A 127 -7.46 -8.47 -5.25
CA CYS A 127 -7.58 -9.46 -4.18
C CYS A 127 -8.51 -8.96 -3.06
N ASP A 128 -9.54 -9.75 -2.74
CA ASP A 128 -10.41 -9.51 -1.58
C ASP A 128 -9.88 -10.23 -0.33
N LEU A 129 -9.41 -9.46 0.65
CA LEU A 129 -8.96 -9.97 1.95
C LEU A 129 -10.05 -9.84 3.04
N GLY A 130 -11.25 -9.41 2.67
CA GLY A 130 -12.36 -9.12 3.57
C GLY A 130 -12.27 -7.75 4.23
N GLY A 131 -12.78 -7.65 5.46
CA GLY A 131 -12.89 -6.38 6.18
C GLY A 131 -11.57 -5.83 6.78
N PRO A 132 -11.52 -4.55 7.15
CA PRO A 132 -10.35 -3.92 7.76
C PRO A 132 -9.94 -4.56 9.10
N LEU A 133 -8.72 -4.33 9.62
CA LEU A 133 -7.64 -3.47 9.11
C LEU A 133 -6.67 -4.22 8.21
N HIS A 134 -6.19 -3.56 7.15
CA HIS A 134 -5.23 -4.14 6.21
C HIS A 134 -3.85 -3.48 6.35
N SER A 135 -2.81 -4.21 6.00
CA SER A 135 -1.47 -3.70 5.71
C SER A 135 -0.90 -4.40 4.49
N LEU A 136 0.10 -3.80 3.85
CA LEU A 136 0.79 -4.37 2.70
C LEU A 136 2.28 -4.45 3.02
N VAL A 137 2.94 -5.51 2.59
CA VAL A 137 4.40 -5.60 2.62
C VAL A 137 4.93 -5.72 1.21
N VAL A 138 5.93 -4.90 0.87
CA VAL A 138 6.70 -5.01 -0.37
C VAL A 138 8.07 -5.61 -0.01
N PRO A 139 8.31 -6.90 -0.32
CA PRO A 139 9.58 -7.53 0.00
C PRO A 139 10.76 -6.92 -0.76
N GLY A 140 11.91 -6.84 -0.08
CA GLY A 140 13.23 -6.67 -0.69
C GLY A 140 13.79 -7.99 -1.21
N LYS A 141 15.05 -8.27 -0.92
CA LYS A 141 15.70 -9.53 -1.31
C LYS A 141 15.27 -10.64 -0.34
N LEU A 142 14.61 -11.67 -0.86
CA LEU A 142 14.19 -12.83 -0.07
C LEU A 142 15.35 -13.79 0.20
N HIS A 143 15.45 -14.27 1.43
CA HIS A 143 16.26 -15.42 1.80
C HIS A 143 15.52 -16.72 1.45
N PRO A 144 16.18 -17.83 1.10
CA PRO A 144 15.51 -19.10 0.78
C PRO A 144 14.62 -19.71 1.89
N MET A 145 14.69 -19.17 3.11
CA MET A 145 13.86 -19.61 4.25
C MET A 145 12.64 -18.71 4.47
N GLU A 146 12.59 -17.58 3.79
CA GLU A 146 11.47 -16.64 3.76
C GLU A 146 10.55 -16.97 2.59
#